data_AF-A0A2A6CR04-F1
#
_entry.id   AF-A0A2A6CR04-F1
#
_cell.length_a   1.000
_cell.length_b   1.000
_cell.length_c   1.000
_cell.angle_alpha   90.00
_cell.angle_beta   90.00
_cell.angle_gamma   90.00
#
_symmetry.space_group_name_H-M   'P 1'
#
loop_
_entity.id
_entity.type
_entity.pdbx_description
1 polymer ?
#
loop_
_entity_poly.entity_id
_entity_poly.type
_entity_poly.pdbx_seq_one_letter_code
_entity_poly.pdbx_strand_id
1 'polypeptide(L)'
;MGGWMHRIHADASTQPNSVTARLTGFDSALDNNKDECPYAFKTTDGPSFPGFTINSNPQMISFVIAKRNPIQFSVDLQYSSMPEIGTDGFINTPGWNGCTKPNNGGIQVFRTQNDLPDDTYIFLDTEEFNVTIDVVPNFDAKHKLVVQDRNDPIPVVFTGTQEQRHDFSYAKNVAVMFQNMRGDQGFLLRYSSALIAKTTAMSPTPESSTAPSSSSTSPSPTTPTTSSGFRAADTFAGSMISALLLSLFL
;
A
#
# COMPACT_ATOMS: atom_id res chain seq x y z
N MET A 1 -22.18 -8.49 -0.34
CA MET A 1 -21.24 -9.51 -0.83
C MET A 1 -19.92 -8.79 -0.94
N GLY A 2 -18.89 -9.17 -0.16
CA GLY A 2 -17.62 -8.44 -0.18
C GLY A 2 -16.95 -8.58 -1.55
N GLY A 3 -16.41 -7.49 -2.08
CA GLY A 3 -15.61 -7.52 -3.30
C GLY A 3 -14.40 -8.45 -3.16
N TRP A 4 -14.00 -9.08 -4.26
CA TRP A 4 -12.75 -9.85 -4.32
C TRP A 4 -11.57 -8.92 -4.11
N MET A 5 -10.68 -9.27 -3.19
CA MET A 5 -9.36 -8.63 -3.09
C MET A 5 -8.29 -9.56 -3.61
N HIS A 6 -7.27 -8.95 -4.17
CA HIS A 6 -6.06 -9.59 -4.62
C HIS A 6 -4.92 -9.08 -3.76
N ARG A 7 -4.04 -9.99 -3.34
CA ARG A 7 -2.79 -9.62 -2.70
C ARG A 7 -1.67 -9.71 -3.71
N ILE A 8 -1.00 -8.60 -3.95
CA ILE A 8 0.17 -8.53 -4.84
C ILE A 8 1.38 -8.26 -3.96
N HIS A 9 2.41 -9.08 -4.08
CA HIS A 9 3.64 -8.91 -3.31
C HIS A 9 4.88 -9.10 -4.15
N ALA A 10 5.95 -8.46 -3.70
CA ALA A 10 7.30 -8.65 -4.19
C ALA A 10 8.25 -8.59 -3.00
N ASP A 11 9.15 -9.57 -2.90
CA ASP A 11 10.08 -9.65 -1.78
C ASP A 11 11.14 -8.55 -1.83
N ALA A 12 11.65 -8.19 -0.64
CA ALA A 12 12.80 -7.30 -0.54
C ALA A 12 14.03 -7.89 -1.24
N SER A 13 14.88 -7.03 -1.80
CA SER A 13 16.14 -7.46 -2.41
C SER A 13 17.26 -6.46 -2.16
N THR A 14 18.49 -6.95 -2.21
CA THR A 14 19.69 -6.09 -2.12
C THR A 14 19.94 -5.28 -3.39
N GLN A 15 19.22 -5.55 -4.49
CA GLN A 15 19.36 -4.82 -5.73
C GLN A 15 18.49 -3.55 -5.69
N PRO A 16 19.00 -2.39 -6.14
CA PRO A 16 18.24 -1.15 -6.11
C PRO A 16 17.06 -1.21 -7.08
N ASN A 17 15.86 -0.94 -6.60
CA ASN A 17 14.69 -0.77 -7.45
C ASN A 17 13.63 0.08 -6.76
N SER A 18 12.66 0.55 -7.54
CA SER A 18 11.43 1.11 -7.01
C SER A 18 10.26 0.81 -7.93
N VAL A 19 9.08 0.73 -7.33
CA VAL A 19 7.83 0.40 -7.99
C VAL A 19 6.83 1.51 -7.73
N THR A 20 6.18 1.99 -8.78
CA THR A 20 5.00 2.84 -8.68
C THR A 20 3.81 2.11 -9.26
N ALA A 21 2.71 2.01 -8.50
CA ALA A 21 1.46 1.43 -8.94
C ALA A 21 0.41 2.53 -9.20
N ARG A 22 -0.35 2.39 -10.29
CA ARG A 22 -1.45 3.28 -10.67
C ARG A 22 -2.67 2.47 -11.10
N LEU A 23 -3.87 3.06 -10.98
CA LEU A 23 -5.16 2.38 -11.23
C LEU A 23 -5.70 2.60 -12.65
N THR A 24 -4.86 3.01 -13.57
CA THR A 24 -5.22 3.37 -14.94
C THR A 24 -4.21 2.80 -15.94
N GLY A 25 -4.55 2.83 -17.22
CA GLY A 25 -3.86 2.16 -18.33
C GLY A 25 -2.38 2.52 -18.49
N PHE A 26 -1.73 1.83 -19.43
CA PHE A 26 -0.29 1.82 -19.63
C PHE A 26 0.34 3.21 -19.89
N ASP A 27 -0.37 4.14 -20.50
CA ASP A 27 0.16 5.46 -20.86
C ASP A 27 0.33 6.39 -19.65
N SER A 28 -0.50 6.23 -18.61
CA SER A 28 -0.40 6.99 -17.36
C SER A 28 0.73 6.48 -16.45
N ALA A 29 1.39 5.38 -16.83
CA ALA A 29 2.48 4.77 -16.09
C ALA A 29 3.80 5.56 -16.23
N LEU A 30 3.94 6.41 -17.26
CA LEU A 30 5.15 7.20 -17.47
C LEU A 30 5.36 8.25 -16.37
N ASP A 31 6.62 8.58 -16.07
CA ASP A 31 6.99 9.58 -15.04
C ASP A 31 6.45 10.98 -15.37
N ASN A 32 6.21 11.28 -16.65
CA ASN A 32 5.60 12.53 -17.11
C ASN A 32 4.06 12.48 -17.14
N ASN A 33 3.45 11.47 -16.52
CA ASN A 33 2.01 11.22 -16.30
C ASN A 33 1.09 12.37 -16.73
N LYS A 34 0.81 12.43 -18.03
CA LYS A 34 0.01 13.49 -18.66
C LYS A 34 -1.43 13.51 -18.15
N ASP A 35 -1.89 12.38 -17.61
CA ASP A 35 -3.24 12.19 -17.09
C ASP A 35 -3.37 12.63 -15.62
N GLU A 36 -2.26 13.08 -15.00
CA GLU A 36 -2.19 13.58 -13.63
C GLU A 36 -2.80 12.61 -12.59
N CYS A 37 -2.77 11.31 -12.87
CA CYS A 37 -3.30 10.31 -11.97
C CYS A 37 -2.43 10.14 -10.71
N PRO A 38 -3.00 10.14 -9.51
CA PRO A 38 -2.26 9.85 -8.30
C PRO A 38 -1.71 8.42 -8.36
N TYR A 39 -0.55 8.22 -7.74
CA TYR A 39 -0.08 6.87 -7.48
C TYR A 39 -0.97 6.25 -6.39
N ALA A 40 -1.34 4.98 -6.58
CA ALA A 40 -2.00 4.19 -5.55
C ALA A 40 -0.99 3.67 -4.53
N PHE A 41 0.22 3.37 -4.99
CA PHE A 41 1.33 2.92 -4.16
C PHE A 41 2.66 3.31 -4.79
N LYS A 42 3.66 3.63 -3.97
CA LYS A 42 5.02 3.90 -4.43
C LYS A 42 6.01 3.46 -3.36
N THR A 43 6.96 2.61 -3.73
CA THR A 43 8.08 2.28 -2.84
C THR A 43 9.05 3.44 -2.77
N THR A 44 9.80 3.53 -1.68
CA THR A 44 10.93 4.46 -1.58
C THR A 44 12.01 4.11 -2.61
N ASP A 45 12.64 5.13 -3.19
CA ASP A 45 13.86 4.96 -3.96
C ASP A 45 15.04 4.75 -2.99
N GLY A 46 15.86 3.74 -3.24
CA GLY A 46 16.96 3.41 -2.35
C GLY A 46 18.02 2.49 -2.96
N PRO A 47 19.10 2.22 -2.21
CA PRO A 47 20.16 1.30 -2.64
C PRO A 47 19.70 -0.17 -2.68
N SER A 48 18.57 -0.49 -2.04
CA SER A 48 17.95 -1.81 -1.99
C SER A 48 16.45 -1.67 -2.26
N PHE A 49 15.85 -2.68 -2.89
CA PHE A 49 14.40 -2.74 -3.06
C PHE A 49 13.75 -3.20 -1.75
N PRO A 50 12.86 -2.40 -1.14
CA PRO A 50 12.27 -2.73 0.16
C PRO A 50 11.27 -3.88 0.10
N GLY A 51 10.89 -4.33 -1.10
CA GLY A 51 9.73 -5.20 -1.26
C GLY A 51 8.43 -4.42 -1.07
N PHE A 52 7.31 -5.10 -1.25
CA PHE A 52 6.00 -4.62 -0.84
C PHE A 52 5.00 -5.78 -0.79
N THR A 53 3.94 -5.56 -0.03
CA THR A 53 2.69 -6.31 -0.14
C THR A 53 1.59 -5.28 -0.23
N ILE A 54 0.71 -5.41 -1.22
CA ILE A 54 -0.47 -4.56 -1.37
C ILE A 54 -1.71 -5.44 -1.48
N ASN A 55 -2.74 -5.06 -0.73
CA ASN A 55 -4.08 -5.59 -0.91
C ASN A 55 -4.85 -4.64 -1.83
N SER A 56 -5.55 -5.20 -2.81
CA SER A 56 -6.13 -4.41 -3.90
C SER A 56 -7.43 -5.03 -4.41
N ASN A 57 -8.46 -4.22 -4.58
CA ASN A 57 -9.74 -4.56 -5.23
C ASN A 57 -9.94 -4.07 -6.70
N PRO A 58 -9.02 -3.37 -7.38
CA PRO A 58 -9.24 -2.88 -8.74
C PRO A 58 -9.08 -4.00 -9.76
N GLN A 59 -9.86 -3.91 -10.84
CA GLN A 59 -9.75 -4.84 -11.98
C GLN A 59 -8.45 -4.68 -12.79
N MET A 60 -7.79 -3.52 -12.67
CA MET A 60 -6.54 -3.23 -13.37
C MET A 60 -5.61 -2.37 -12.51
N ILE A 61 -4.35 -2.77 -12.44
CA ILE A 61 -3.26 -2.06 -11.78
C ILE A 61 -2.07 -2.06 -12.75
N SER A 62 -1.53 -0.88 -13.01
CA SER A 62 -0.31 -0.71 -13.81
C SER A 62 0.87 -0.49 -12.89
N PHE A 63 1.92 -1.29 -13.06
CA PHE A 63 3.18 -1.15 -12.33
C PHE A 63 4.26 -0.57 -13.21
N VAL A 64 5.04 0.34 -12.64
CA VAL A 64 6.21 0.95 -13.26
C VAL A 64 7.41 0.59 -12.42
N ILE A 65 8.35 -0.09 -13.04
CA ILE A 65 9.60 -0.49 -12.41
C ILE A 65 10.66 0.51 -12.84
N ALA A 66 11.18 1.29 -11.88
CA ALA A 66 12.06 2.41 -12.21
C ALA A 66 13.46 1.96 -12.65
N LYS A 67 13.92 0.78 -12.20
CA LYS A 67 15.24 0.24 -12.52
C LYS A 67 15.13 -1.06 -13.30
N ARG A 68 16.21 -1.44 -13.96
CA ARG A 68 16.27 -2.65 -14.81
C ARG A 68 16.47 -3.95 -14.03
N ASN A 69 16.65 -3.86 -12.71
CA ASN A 69 16.82 -5.04 -11.88
C ASN A 69 15.51 -5.84 -11.87
N PRO A 70 15.56 -7.17 -12.01
CA PRO A 70 14.35 -7.98 -12.03
C PRO A 70 13.62 -7.89 -10.69
N ILE A 71 12.29 -7.79 -10.75
CA ILE A 71 11.40 -7.93 -9.59
C ILE A 71 10.48 -9.12 -9.87
N GLN A 72 10.41 -10.05 -8.91
CA GLN A 72 9.46 -11.14 -8.97
C GLN A 72 8.16 -10.70 -8.29
N PHE A 73 7.09 -10.62 -9.07
CA PHE A 73 5.74 -10.39 -8.54
C PHE A 73 5.05 -11.72 -8.31
N SER A 74 4.32 -11.78 -7.21
CA SER A 74 3.43 -12.88 -6.87
C SER A 74 2.04 -12.31 -6.61
N VAL A 75 1.03 -12.92 -7.21
CA VAL A 75 -0.37 -12.50 -7.09
C VAL A 75 -1.18 -13.63 -6.49
N ASP A 76 -1.87 -13.33 -5.40
CA ASP A 76 -2.82 -14.22 -4.76
C ASP A 76 -4.25 -13.74 -5.10
N LEU A 77 -4.94 -14.56 -5.91
CA LEU A 77 -6.29 -14.26 -6.42
C LEU A 77 -7.40 -14.72 -5.48
N GLN A 78 -7.10 -15.57 -4.50
CA GLN A 78 -8.07 -16.08 -3.52
C GLN A 78 -7.83 -15.46 -2.14
N TYR A 79 -7.44 -14.18 -2.13
CA TYR A 79 -7.15 -13.50 -0.90
C TYR A 79 -8.44 -13.22 -0.11
N SER A 80 -8.35 -13.44 1.20
CA SER A 80 -9.45 -13.31 2.16
C SER A 80 -10.31 -12.07 1.91
N SER A 81 -11.63 -12.21 2.08
CA SER A 81 -12.57 -11.09 2.06
C SER A 81 -12.34 -10.06 3.18
N MET A 82 -11.40 -10.35 4.10
CA MET A 82 -11.01 -9.50 5.22
C MET A 82 -9.51 -9.26 5.12
N PRO A 83 -9.08 -8.08 4.63
CA PRO A 83 -7.68 -7.72 4.53
C PRO A 83 -7.11 -7.49 5.93
N GLU A 84 -5.84 -7.83 6.11
CA GLU A 84 -5.12 -7.59 7.36
C GLU A 84 -4.79 -6.10 7.48
N ILE A 85 -5.06 -5.50 8.64
CA ILE A 85 -4.76 -4.08 8.86
C ILE A 85 -3.26 -3.81 8.83
N GLY A 86 -2.44 -4.79 9.23
CA GLY A 86 -0.98 -4.66 9.34
C GLY A 86 -0.23 -4.62 8.01
N THR A 87 -0.94 -4.76 6.87
CA THR A 87 -0.34 -4.72 5.54
C THR A 87 -0.81 -3.50 4.77
N ASP A 88 0.13 -2.62 4.42
CA ASP A 88 -0.12 -1.44 3.59
C ASP A 88 -0.92 -1.79 2.32
N GLY A 89 -1.71 -0.84 1.84
CA GLY A 89 -2.49 -1.06 0.63
C GLY A 89 -3.31 0.13 0.23
N PHE A 90 -4.26 -0.13 -0.67
CA PHE A 90 -5.19 0.88 -1.10
C PHE A 90 -6.54 0.26 -1.48
N ILE A 91 -7.60 1.03 -1.30
CA ILE A 91 -8.93 0.75 -1.80
C ILE A 91 -9.30 1.89 -2.75
N ASN A 92 -9.95 1.56 -3.85
CA ASN A 92 -10.62 2.59 -4.64
C ASN A 92 -12.09 2.26 -4.82
N THR A 93 -12.89 3.29 -5.07
CA THR A 93 -14.26 3.07 -5.52
C THR A 93 -14.28 2.46 -6.90
N PRO A 94 -15.34 1.72 -7.20
CA PRO A 94 -15.69 1.45 -8.57
C PRO A 94 -15.90 2.75 -9.37
N GLY A 95 -15.54 2.73 -10.66
CA GLY A 95 -15.80 3.86 -11.57
C GLY A 95 -14.72 4.95 -11.63
N TRP A 96 -14.22 5.46 -10.51
CA TRP A 96 -13.16 6.47 -10.49
C TRP A 96 -11.79 5.86 -10.16
N ASN A 97 -10.79 6.16 -11.00
CA ASN A 97 -9.44 5.59 -10.92
C ASN A 97 -8.39 6.56 -10.35
N GLY A 98 -8.81 7.73 -9.85
CA GLY A 98 -7.91 8.75 -9.33
C GLY A 98 -7.53 9.84 -10.33
N CYS A 99 -7.67 9.62 -11.64
CA CYS A 99 -7.20 10.55 -12.67
C CYS A 99 -8.01 11.85 -12.71
N THR A 100 -7.39 12.92 -13.22
CA THR A 100 -7.85 14.30 -13.02
C THR A 100 -9.32 14.53 -13.36
N LYS A 101 -10.00 15.16 -12.41
CA LYS A 101 -11.16 16.06 -12.53
C LYS A 101 -12.08 15.77 -13.72
N PRO A 102 -12.91 14.72 -13.61
CA PRO A 102 -14.01 14.49 -14.55
C PRO A 102 -14.86 15.74 -14.84
N ASN A 103 -15.06 16.58 -13.82
CA ASN A 103 -15.84 17.82 -13.92
C ASN A 103 -15.15 18.97 -14.68
N ASN A 104 -13.86 18.82 -15.03
CA ASN A 104 -13.09 19.78 -15.84
C ASN A 104 -12.60 19.17 -17.17
N GLY A 105 -13.24 18.10 -17.66
CA GLY A 105 -12.91 17.50 -18.97
C GLY A 105 -11.74 16.51 -18.96
N GLY A 106 -11.38 15.95 -17.79
CA GLY A 106 -10.41 14.87 -17.71
C GLY A 106 -10.94 13.54 -18.24
N ILE A 107 -10.03 12.62 -18.58
CA ILE A 107 -10.36 11.29 -19.10
C ILE A 107 -10.86 10.41 -17.95
N GLN A 108 -12.16 10.12 -17.95
CA GLN A 108 -12.73 9.09 -17.09
C GLN A 108 -12.58 7.72 -17.73
N VAL A 109 -11.82 6.83 -17.09
CA VAL A 109 -11.92 5.41 -17.38
C VAL A 109 -13.03 4.85 -16.49
N PHE A 110 -14.26 4.90 -16.99
CA PHE A 110 -15.39 4.27 -16.32
C PHE A 110 -15.16 2.76 -16.29
N ARG A 111 -15.12 2.18 -15.09
CA ARG A 111 -15.01 0.74 -14.89
C ARG A 111 -16.37 0.05 -15.05
N THR A 112 -16.32 -1.28 -15.20
CA THR A 112 -17.40 -2.14 -15.68
C THR A 112 -18.69 -2.00 -14.88
N GLN A 113 -19.84 -2.41 -15.42
CA GLN A 113 -21.12 -2.40 -14.68
C GLN A 113 -21.16 -3.36 -13.47
N ASN A 114 -20.19 -4.27 -13.32
CA ASN A 114 -20.16 -5.28 -12.26
C ASN A 114 -19.66 -4.74 -10.91
N ASP A 115 -19.15 -3.53 -10.94
CA ASP A 115 -18.57 -2.82 -9.83
C ASP A 115 -19.69 -2.30 -8.89
N LEU A 116 -19.61 -2.58 -7.58
CA LEU A 116 -20.69 -2.32 -6.62
C LEU A 116 -20.75 -0.84 -6.21
N PRO A 117 -21.86 -0.11 -6.43
CA PRO A 117 -21.96 1.30 -6.03
C PRO A 117 -21.92 1.52 -4.50
N ASP A 118 -22.12 0.46 -3.73
CA ASP A 118 -22.12 0.44 -2.28
C ASP A 118 -21.26 -0.75 -1.82
N ASP A 119 -20.32 -0.53 -0.90
CA ASP A 119 -19.53 -1.62 -0.33
C ASP A 119 -18.95 -1.25 1.04
N THR A 120 -18.52 -2.27 1.76
CA THR A 120 -17.83 -2.15 3.05
C THR A 120 -16.62 -3.07 3.08
N TYR A 121 -15.44 -2.48 3.24
CA TYR A 121 -14.18 -3.20 3.50
C TYR A 121 -13.89 -3.18 4.99
N ILE A 122 -13.69 -4.36 5.59
CA ILE A 122 -13.40 -4.49 7.02
C ILE A 122 -11.99 -5.04 7.19
N PHE A 123 -11.06 -4.16 7.56
CA PHE A 123 -9.70 -4.51 7.93
C PHE A 123 -9.69 -5.06 9.35
N LEU A 124 -9.11 -6.24 9.56
CA LEU A 124 -9.07 -6.91 10.85
C LEU A 124 -7.66 -7.35 11.19
N ASP A 125 -7.28 -7.22 12.46
CA ASP A 125 -6.09 -7.84 13.00
C ASP A 125 -6.25 -8.16 14.49
N THR A 126 -5.39 -9.03 14.99
CA THR A 126 -5.29 -9.40 16.40
C THR A 126 -4.43 -8.42 17.21
N GLU A 127 -3.51 -7.74 16.54
CA GLU A 127 -2.60 -6.75 17.13
C GLU A 127 -3.11 -5.31 16.95
N GLU A 128 -2.53 -4.36 17.69
CA GLU A 128 -2.85 -2.94 17.61
C GLU A 128 -1.90 -2.20 16.68
N PHE A 129 -2.46 -1.38 15.80
CA PHE A 129 -1.69 -0.60 14.83
C PHE A 129 -2.00 0.89 14.94
N ASN A 130 -1.00 1.71 14.66
CA ASN A 130 -1.22 3.08 14.24
C ASN A 130 -1.45 3.05 12.73
N VAL A 131 -2.64 3.47 12.30
CA VAL A 131 -3.05 3.41 10.90
C VAL A 131 -3.20 4.82 10.37
N THR A 132 -2.41 5.13 9.34
CA THR A 132 -2.58 6.36 8.58
C THR A 132 -3.44 6.06 7.37
N ILE A 133 -4.46 6.88 7.14
CA ILE A 133 -5.28 6.84 5.94
C ILE A 133 -5.16 8.16 5.20
N ASP A 134 -4.91 8.06 3.91
CA ASP A 134 -4.84 9.16 2.98
C ASP A 134 -5.87 8.94 1.86
N VAL A 135 -6.82 9.86 1.74
CA VAL A 135 -7.93 9.79 0.80
C VAL A 135 -7.78 10.90 -0.22
N VAL A 136 -7.79 10.54 -1.49
CA VAL A 136 -8.04 11.45 -2.61
C VAL A 136 -9.50 11.28 -3.03
N PRO A 137 -10.42 12.16 -2.59
CA PRO A 137 -11.83 12.03 -2.92
C PRO A 137 -12.19 12.79 -4.20
N ASN A 138 -13.27 12.36 -4.84
CA ASN A 138 -14.00 13.12 -5.83
C ASN A 138 -15.50 12.98 -5.53
N PHE A 139 -15.97 13.74 -4.54
CA PHE A 139 -17.36 13.71 -4.09
C PHE A 139 -18.07 15.05 -4.32
N ASP A 140 -19.35 14.99 -4.69
CA ASP A 140 -20.29 16.10 -4.60
C ASP A 140 -20.85 16.25 -3.16
N ALA A 141 -21.88 17.08 -2.98
CA ALA A 141 -22.49 17.33 -1.68
C ALA A 141 -23.32 16.16 -1.11
N LYS A 142 -23.59 15.11 -1.89
CA LYS A 142 -24.43 13.96 -1.53
C LYS A 142 -23.63 12.70 -1.26
N HIS A 143 -22.39 12.62 -1.77
CA HIS A 143 -21.53 11.45 -1.63
C HIS A 143 -20.46 11.69 -0.57
N LYS A 144 -20.05 10.60 0.08
CA LYS A 144 -19.04 10.62 1.14
C LYS A 144 -18.43 9.24 1.31
N LEU A 145 -17.23 9.23 1.85
CA LEU A 145 -16.60 8.03 2.38
C LEU A 145 -16.63 8.10 3.89
N VAL A 146 -17.01 7.00 4.54
CA VAL A 146 -17.04 6.88 6.00
C VAL A 146 -16.01 5.84 6.40
N VAL A 147 -15.10 6.20 7.30
CA VAL A 147 -14.15 5.28 7.88
C VAL A 147 -14.34 5.24 9.39
N GLN A 148 -14.42 4.04 9.94
CA GLN A 148 -14.67 3.85 11.36
C GLN A 148 -13.71 2.82 11.94
N ASP A 149 -12.98 3.19 12.99
CA ASP A 149 -12.40 2.20 13.90
C ASP A 149 -13.53 1.66 14.78
N ARG A 150 -13.71 0.34 14.86
CA ARG A 150 -14.76 -0.23 15.74
C ARG A 150 -14.57 0.09 17.22
N ASN A 151 -13.36 0.43 17.64
CA ASN A 151 -13.09 0.86 19.01
C ASN A 151 -13.45 2.34 19.24
N ASP A 152 -13.63 3.13 18.17
CA ASP A 152 -14.06 4.52 18.24
C ASP A 152 -15.56 4.65 17.86
N PRO A 153 -16.41 5.20 18.74
CA PRO A 153 -17.81 5.43 18.42
C PRO A 153 -18.02 6.50 17.33
N ILE A 154 -17.03 7.36 17.05
CA ILE A 154 -17.16 8.47 16.12
C ILE A 154 -16.52 8.11 14.78
N PRO A 155 -17.31 7.97 13.70
CA PRO A 155 -16.76 7.73 12.38
C PRO A 155 -16.11 8.99 11.82
N VAL A 156 -15.05 8.81 11.04
CA VAL A 156 -14.41 9.84 10.22
C VAL A 156 -15.11 9.90 8.88
N VAL A 157 -15.45 11.12 8.44
CA VAL A 157 -16.18 11.33 7.19
C VAL A 157 -15.34 12.17 6.24
N PHE A 158 -15.05 11.62 5.06
CA PHE A 158 -14.33 12.27 3.98
C PHE A 158 -15.32 12.78 2.93
N THR A 159 -15.20 14.06 2.54
CA THR A 159 -16.10 14.74 1.59
C THR A 159 -15.34 15.65 0.62
N GLY A 160 -15.99 16.13 -0.43
CA GLY A 160 -15.41 17.08 -1.38
C GLY A 160 -14.36 16.47 -2.31
N THR A 161 -13.44 17.31 -2.81
CA THR A 161 -12.48 16.94 -3.86
C THR A 161 -11.01 17.16 -3.49
N GLN A 162 -10.73 17.49 -2.22
CA GLN A 162 -9.39 17.76 -1.74
C GLN A 162 -8.86 16.54 -0.99
N GLU A 163 -7.57 16.25 -1.19
CA GLU A 163 -6.87 15.21 -0.46
C GLU A 163 -6.97 15.45 1.06
N GLN A 164 -7.25 14.38 1.80
CA GLN A 164 -7.53 14.40 3.22
C GLN A 164 -6.82 13.25 3.90
N ARG A 165 -6.29 13.49 5.09
CA ARG A 165 -5.57 12.50 5.88
C ARG A 165 -6.18 12.37 7.26
N HIS A 166 -6.18 11.14 7.78
CA HIS A 166 -6.55 10.84 9.15
C HIS A 166 -5.66 9.74 9.72
N ASP A 167 -5.31 9.86 11.01
CA ASP A 167 -4.50 8.87 11.72
C ASP A 167 -5.33 8.24 12.85
N PHE A 168 -5.53 6.92 12.79
CA PHE A 168 -6.13 6.12 13.86
C PHE A 168 -5.03 5.57 14.76
N SER A 169 -5.17 5.75 16.07
CA SER A 169 -4.25 5.18 17.07
C SER A 169 -4.86 3.94 17.70
N TYR A 170 -4.04 2.90 17.94
CA TYR A 170 -4.48 1.65 18.57
C TYR A 170 -5.62 0.92 17.84
N ALA A 171 -5.67 1.06 16.52
CA ALA A 171 -6.69 0.43 15.70
C ALA A 171 -6.45 -1.08 15.57
N LYS A 172 -7.52 -1.85 15.73
CA LYS A 172 -7.57 -3.31 15.44
C LYS A 172 -8.50 -3.65 14.28
N ASN A 173 -9.48 -2.77 14.07
CA ASN A 173 -10.58 -3.02 13.16
C ASN A 173 -11.01 -1.70 12.53
N VAL A 174 -10.67 -1.51 11.27
CA VAL A 174 -11.07 -0.33 10.51
C VAL A 174 -12.05 -0.76 9.42
N ALA A 175 -13.22 -0.14 9.40
CA ALA A 175 -14.23 -0.33 8.38
C ALA A 175 -14.26 0.88 7.44
N VAL A 176 -14.09 0.64 6.14
CA VAL A 176 -14.22 1.64 5.08
C VAL A 176 -15.54 1.39 4.37
N MET A 177 -16.45 2.36 4.41
CA MET A 177 -17.82 2.26 3.93
C MET A 177 -18.11 3.38 2.94
N PHE A 178 -18.75 3.02 1.83
CA PHE A 178 -19.25 4.00 0.87
C PHE A 178 -20.59 3.58 0.30
N GLN A 179 -21.33 4.57 -0.18
CA GLN A 179 -22.66 4.38 -0.73
C GLN A 179 -22.86 5.23 -1.97
N ASN A 180 -23.61 4.68 -2.92
CA ASN A 180 -24.02 5.30 -4.17
C ASN A 180 -22.87 5.90 -5.00
N MET A 181 -21.70 5.26 -4.99
CA MET A 181 -20.55 5.67 -5.81
C MET A 181 -20.83 5.31 -7.28
N ARG A 182 -21.25 6.31 -8.06
CA ARG A 182 -21.65 6.17 -9.46
C ARG A 182 -21.16 7.36 -10.27
N GLY A 183 -20.99 7.15 -11.57
CA GLY A 183 -20.55 8.21 -12.49
C GLY A 183 -19.15 8.68 -12.14
N ASP A 184 -19.02 9.97 -11.84
CA ASP A 184 -17.75 10.60 -11.46
C ASP A 184 -17.45 10.48 -9.96
N GLN A 185 -18.38 9.99 -9.15
CA GLN A 185 -18.23 9.95 -7.70
C GLN A 185 -17.30 8.81 -7.27
N GLY A 186 -16.26 9.14 -6.51
CA GLY A 186 -15.33 8.10 -6.09
C GLY A 186 -14.19 8.55 -5.18
N PHE A 187 -13.32 7.61 -4.83
CA PHE A 187 -12.10 7.88 -4.07
C PHE A 187 -10.97 6.92 -4.39
N LEU A 188 -9.76 7.34 -4.04
CA LEU A 188 -8.58 6.51 -3.84
C LEU A 188 -8.18 6.66 -2.37
N LEU A 189 -8.29 5.59 -1.61
CA LEU A 189 -7.87 5.51 -0.22
C LEU A 189 -6.58 4.71 -0.18
N ARG A 190 -5.53 5.30 0.37
CA ARG A 190 -4.25 4.65 0.66
C ARG A 190 -4.15 4.52 2.16
N TYR A 191 -3.63 3.40 2.64
CA TYR A 191 -3.44 3.21 4.06
C TYR A 191 -2.09 2.57 4.34
N SER A 192 -1.48 2.98 5.45
CA SER A 192 -0.26 2.38 5.97
C SER A 192 -0.39 2.15 7.46
N SER A 193 0.28 1.12 7.95
CA SER A 193 0.12 0.64 9.32
C SER A 193 1.45 0.40 10.01
N ALA A 194 1.54 0.82 11.27
CA ALA A 194 2.70 0.56 12.12
C ALA A 194 2.27 -0.18 13.39
N LEU A 195 2.85 -1.36 13.62
CA LEU A 195 2.57 -2.18 14.81
C LEU A 195 2.95 -1.40 16.08
N ILE A 196 2.03 -1.37 17.05
CA ILE A 196 2.29 -0.78 18.36
C ILE A 196 2.99 -1.81 19.22
N ALA A 197 4.25 -1.54 19.57
CA ALA A 197 5.01 -2.43 20.43
C ALA A 197 4.33 -2.56 21.81
N LYS A 198 3.92 -3.78 22.17
CA LYS A 198 3.50 -4.10 23.52
C LYS A 198 4.68 -3.79 24.46
N THR A 199 4.51 -2.82 25.35
CA THR A 199 5.51 -2.57 26.39
C THR A 199 5.45 -3.75 27.34
N THR A 200 6.37 -4.71 27.16
CA THR A 200 6.56 -5.77 28.13
C THR A 200 7.09 -5.09 29.39
N ALA A 201 6.21 -4.83 30.36
CA ALA A 201 6.64 -4.38 31.66
C ALA A 201 7.65 -5.42 32.16
N MET A 202 8.93 -5.04 32.23
CA MET A 202 9.93 -5.91 32.82
C MET A 202 9.44 -6.24 34.21
N SER A 203 9.16 -7.53 34.44
CA SER A 203 8.91 -8.02 35.79
C SER A 203 10.05 -7.52 36.67
N PRO A 204 9.77 -6.90 37.83
CA PRO A 204 10.81 -6.28 38.65
C PRO A 204 11.91 -7.30 38.90
N THR A 205 13.13 -6.96 38.47
CA THR A 205 14.32 -7.77 38.71
C THR A 205 14.42 -8.01 40.22
N PRO A 206 14.39 -9.26 40.72
CA PRO A 206 14.68 -9.51 42.12
C PRO A 206 16.10 -8.99 42.40
N GLU A 207 16.24 -8.15 43.44
CA GLU A 207 17.53 -7.60 43.88
C GLU A 207 18.53 -8.73 44.14
N SER A 208 19.43 -8.96 43.18
CA SER A 208 20.57 -9.84 43.34
C SER A 208 21.67 -9.09 44.08
N SER A 209 21.70 -9.23 45.41
CA SER A 209 22.87 -8.89 46.23
C SER A 209 24.11 -9.59 45.67
N THR A 210 25.06 -8.82 45.12
CA THR A 210 26.31 -9.37 44.59
C THR A 210 27.50 -8.63 45.19
N ALA A 211 28.31 -9.39 45.94
CA ALA A 211 29.60 -9.00 46.49
C ALA A 211 30.65 -8.72 45.39
N PRO A 212 31.70 -7.94 45.66
CA PRO A 212 32.63 -7.48 44.63
C PRO A 212 33.62 -8.59 44.25
N SER A 213 33.84 -8.78 42.95
CA SER A 213 34.98 -9.55 42.46
C SER A 213 35.61 -8.91 41.22
N SER A 214 36.93 -9.02 41.20
CA SER A 214 37.91 -8.19 40.50
C SER A 214 38.06 -8.44 39.00
N SER A 215 38.49 -7.37 38.32
CA SER A 215 38.83 -7.23 36.90
C SER A 215 39.96 -8.14 36.40
N SER A 216 39.85 -8.61 35.15
CA SER A 216 41.00 -8.81 34.27
C SER A 216 40.66 -8.50 32.80
N THR A 217 41.56 -7.75 32.16
CA THR A 217 41.53 -7.27 30.78
C THR A 217 42.31 -8.22 29.86
N SER A 218 41.84 -8.44 28.63
CA SER A 218 42.73 -8.90 27.55
C SER A 218 42.24 -8.44 26.17
N PRO A 219 43.16 -8.20 25.20
CA PRO A 219 42.92 -7.36 24.03
C PRO A 219 42.49 -8.10 22.75
N SER A 220 41.95 -7.28 21.84
CA SER A 220 41.48 -7.55 20.48
C SER A 220 42.61 -7.81 19.48
N PRO A 221 42.33 -8.53 18.37
CA PRO A 221 43.04 -8.33 17.12
C PRO A 221 42.14 -8.09 15.89
N THR A 222 42.82 -7.53 14.88
CA THR A 222 42.39 -6.66 13.78
C THR A 222 42.33 -7.42 12.43
N THR A 223 41.38 -7.04 11.55
CA THR A 223 41.23 -7.10 10.04
C THR A 223 42.01 -8.11 9.17
N PRO A 224 41.52 -8.54 7.96
CA PRO A 224 41.50 -7.66 6.77
C PRO A 224 40.34 -7.82 5.77
N THR A 225 40.15 -6.73 5.02
CA THR A 225 39.36 -6.47 3.81
C THR A 225 39.77 -7.34 2.62
N THR A 226 38.83 -7.69 1.74
CA THR A 226 39.15 -8.16 0.38
C THR A 226 38.21 -7.55 -0.66
N SER A 227 38.84 -7.02 -1.72
CA SER A 227 38.29 -6.35 -2.89
C SER A 227 38.13 -7.29 -4.08
N SER A 228 37.17 -7.02 -4.97
CA SER A 228 37.15 -7.22 -6.44
C SER A 228 35.71 -7.53 -6.89
N GLY A 229 35.22 -7.14 -8.05
CA GLY A 229 35.79 -6.43 -9.18
C GLY A 229 34.66 -6.02 -10.14
N PHE A 230 34.91 -4.93 -10.87
CA PHE A 230 34.07 -4.45 -11.97
C PHE A 230 34.06 -5.43 -13.15
N ARG A 231 32.89 -5.63 -13.75
CA ARG A 231 32.76 -5.98 -15.18
C ARG A 231 31.70 -5.09 -15.83
N ALA A 232 32.03 -4.64 -17.03
CA ALA A 232 31.30 -3.67 -17.82
C ALA A 232 30.24 -4.31 -18.72
N ALA A 233 29.21 -3.49 -18.98
CA ALA A 233 28.39 -3.33 -20.18
C ALA A 233 27.76 -4.57 -20.84
N ASP A 234 26.43 -4.57 -20.85
CA ASP A 234 25.68 -4.89 -22.07
C ASP A 234 24.49 -3.95 -22.23
N THR A 235 24.42 -3.33 -23.40
CA THR A 235 23.40 -2.39 -23.85
C THR A 235 22.19 -3.18 -24.34
N PHE A 236 21.07 -3.16 -23.62
CA PHE A 236 19.81 -3.72 -24.12
C PHE A 236 18.62 -2.81 -23.84
N ALA A 237 17.70 -2.76 -24.80
CA ALA A 237 16.47 -2.00 -24.80
C ALA A 237 15.55 -2.43 -23.63
N GLY A 238 14.88 -1.45 -23.01
CA GLY A 238 13.92 -1.72 -21.96
C GLY A 238 12.75 -2.54 -22.49
N SER A 239 12.56 -3.74 -21.92
CA SER A 239 11.40 -4.58 -22.16
C SER A 239 10.29 -4.14 -21.22
N MET A 240 9.17 -3.66 -21.77
CA MET A 240 7.91 -3.58 -21.03
C MET A 240 7.36 -5.00 -20.87
N ILE A 241 7.35 -5.51 -19.64
CA ILE A 241 6.65 -6.76 -19.34
C ILE A 241 5.21 -6.39 -19.00
N SER A 242 4.29 -6.67 -19.93
CA SER A 242 2.86 -6.53 -19.73
C SER A 242 2.30 -7.83 -19.16
N ALA A 243 1.83 -7.81 -17.92
CA ALA A 243 1.04 -8.90 -17.35
C ALA A 243 -0.45 -8.55 -17.52
N LEU A 244 -1.05 -9.01 -18.61
CA LEU A 244 -2.49 -8.91 -18.81
C LEU A 244 -3.16 -10.07 -18.04
N LEU A 245 -3.73 -9.79 -16.87
CA LEU A 245 -4.64 -10.73 -16.23
C LEU A 245 -5.99 -10.65 -16.94
N LEU A 246 -6.18 -11.53 -17.92
CA LEU A 246 -7.48 -11.76 -18.54
C LEU A 246 -8.25 -12.74 -17.65
N SER A 247 -9.17 -12.23 -16.83
CA SER A 247 -10.16 -13.07 -16.16
C SER A 247 -11.12 -13.64 -17.21
N LEU A 248 -10.88 -14.89 -17.64
CA LEU A 248 -11.84 -15.66 -18.42
C LEU A 248 -13.03 -16.03 -17.52
N PHE A 249 -14.21 -15.50 -17.84
CA PHE A 249 -15.47 -16.01 -17.31
C PHE A 249 -16.02 -17.10 -18.24
N LEU A 250 -16.25 -18.28 -17.65
CA LEU A 250 -17.32 -19.20 -18.02
C LEU A 250 -18.62 -18.74 -17.35
#